data_AF-A0A2G8HSI1-F1
#
_entry.id   AF-A0A2G8HSI1-F1
#
_cell.length_a   1.000
_cell.length_b   1.000
_cell.length_c   1.000
_cell.angle_alpha   90.00
_cell.angle_beta   90.00
_cell.angle_gamma   90.00
#
_symmetry.space_group_name_H-M   'P 1'
#
loop_
_entity.id
_entity.type
_entity.pdbx_description
1 polymer ?
#
loop_
_entity_poly.entity_id
_entity_poly.type
_entity_poly.pdbx_seq_one_letter_code
_entity_poly.pdbx_strand_id
1 'polypeptide(L)'
;MKQLIAICALAVSFNTYSTCTDDFNQGIAQYEFAMNYFESGSANYQIAVDESRGQGRRSVVCNALVKSNTGFDVATNSFSKCIESFTSAASSCSGQSRDIALENKDVCVGNHDIAKGNYEQILSTLKATCFKSEESGDLNLSGSIQEL
;
A
#
# COMPACT_ATOMS: atom_id res chain seq x y z
N MET A 1 -7.35 6.52 -7.37
CA MET A 1 -6.40 5.48 -6.93
C MET A 1 -6.32 4.42 -8.01
N LYS A 2 -5.16 3.80 -8.20
CA LYS A 2 -5.00 2.70 -9.17
C LYS A 2 -5.77 1.45 -8.69
N GLN A 3 -6.32 0.70 -9.64
CA GLN A 3 -7.13 -0.50 -9.38
C GLN A 3 -6.25 -1.76 -9.33
N LEU A 4 -6.67 -2.74 -8.52
CA LEU A 4 -5.94 -3.98 -8.22
C LEU A 4 -6.17 -5.08 -9.28
N ILE A 5 -5.33 -6.11 -9.23
CA ILE A 5 -5.38 -7.30 -10.08
C ILE A 5 -5.68 -8.52 -9.19
N ALA A 6 -6.69 -9.33 -9.53
CA ALA A 6 -7.08 -10.48 -8.73
C ALA A 6 -6.20 -11.72 -8.99
N ILE A 7 -5.99 -12.54 -7.95
CA ILE A 7 -5.31 -13.85 -8.05
C ILE A 7 -6.27 -14.92 -8.59
N CYS A 8 -5.74 -15.83 -9.42
CA CYS A 8 -6.43 -17.07 -9.80
C CYS A 8 -6.05 -18.20 -8.82
N ALA A 9 -6.82 -18.35 -7.75
CA ALA A 9 -6.67 -19.43 -6.79
C ALA A 9 -7.45 -20.68 -7.25
N LEU A 10 -6.90 -21.45 -8.18
CA LEU A 10 -7.41 -22.79 -8.43
C LEU A 10 -6.83 -23.73 -7.37
N ALA A 11 -7.69 -24.31 -6.52
CA ALA A 11 -7.32 -25.32 -5.54
C ALA A 11 -6.90 -26.61 -6.28
N VAL A 12 -5.61 -26.73 -6.62
CA VAL A 12 -5.06 -27.97 -7.14
C VAL A 12 -4.85 -28.90 -5.95
N SER A 13 -5.43 -30.10 -5.98
CA SER A 13 -5.21 -31.11 -4.93
C SER A 13 -3.79 -31.67 -5.03
N PHE A 14 -2.87 -31.08 -4.28
CA PHE A 14 -1.47 -31.48 -4.21
C PHE A 14 -1.32 -32.72 -3.32
N ASN A 15 -0.94 -33.87 -3.87
CA ASN A 15 -0.74 -35.10 -3.09
C ASN A 15 0.73 -35.54 -2.94
N THR A 16 1.73 -34.77 -3.40
CA THR A 16 3.12 -35.28 -3.46
C THR A 16 4.26 -34.31 -3.11
N TYR A 17 4.02 -33.00 -2.91
CA TYR A 17 5.09 -32.03 -2.59
C TYR A 17 4.64 -31.04 -1.51
N SER A 18 4.86 -31.36 -0.23
CA SER A 18 4.41 -30.51 0.89
C SER A 18 4.92 -29.07 0.78
N THR A 19 6.19 -28.89 0.40
CA THR A 19 6.80 -27.56 0.24
C THR A 19 6.11 -26.69 -0.81
N CYS A 20 5.71 -27.28 -1.95
CA CYS A 20 4.96 -26.57 -3.00
C CYS A 20 3.62 -26.05 -2.45
N THR A 21 2.90 -26.88 -1.71
CA THR A 21 1.62 -26.49 -1.11
C THR A 21 1.79 -25.44 -0.01
N ASP A 22 2.81 -25.58 0.84
CA ASP A 22 3.08 -24.66 1.93
C ASP A 22 3.44 -23.26 1.40
N ASP A 23 4.35 -23.17 0.44
CA ASP A 23 4.75 -21.91 -0.20
C ASP A 23 3.58 -21.26 -0.96
N PHE A 24 2.76 -22.06 -1.64
CA PHE A 24 1.60 -21.56 -2.38
C PHE A 24 0.54 -20.98 -1.44
N ASN A 25 0.22 -21.71 -0.36
CA ASN A 25 -0.72 -21.23 0.66
C ASN A 25 -0.20 -19.99 1.38
N GLN A 26 1.11 -19.93 1.64
CA GLN A 26 1.75 -18.74 2.18
C GLN A 26 1.62 -17.56 1.22
N GLY A 27 1.79 -17.77 -0.09
CA GLY A 27 1.57 -16.75 -1.12
C GLY A 27 0.14 -16.18 -1.09
N ILE A 28 -0.87 -17.05 -1.00
CA ILE A 28 -2.28 -16.64 -0.85
C ILE A 28 -2.46 -15.83 0.43
N ALA A 29 -1.97 -16.30 1.57
CA ALA A 29 -2.13 -15.62 2.84
C ALA A 29 -1.47 -14.22 2.83
N GLN A 30 -0.30 -14.08 2.22
CA GLN A 30 0.36 -12.78 2.05
C GLN A 30 -0.42 -11.86 1.12
N TYR A 31 -0.99 -12.38 0.03
CA TYR A 31 -1.86 -11.61 -0.86
C TYR A 31 -3.10 -11.10 -0.13
N GLU A 32 -3.84 -11.96 0.57
CA GLU A 32 -5.05 -11.57 1.32
C GLU A 32 -4.72 -10.52 2.39
N PHE A 33 -3.62 -10.70 3.10
CA PHE A 33 -3.15 -9.73 4.07
C PHE A 33 -2.80 -8.38 3.41
N ALA A 34 -2.09 -8.41 2.28
CA ALA A 34 -1.79 -7.21 1.51
C ALA A 34 -3.05 -6.47 1.05
N MET A 35 -4.05 -7.22 0.57
CA MET A 35 -5.34 -6.70 0.12
C MET A 35 -6.08 -5.96 1.24
N ASN A 36 -6.17 -6.57 2.43
CA ASN A 36 -6.82 -5.94 3.59
C ASN A 36 -6.19 -4.58 3.94
N TYR A 37 -4.85 -4.49 3.91
CA TYR A 37 -4.14 -3.24 4.18
C TYR A 37 -4.25 -2.23 3.03
N PHE A 38 -4.31 -2.70 1.79
CA PHE A 38 -4.55 -1.85 0.62
C PHE A 38 -5.94 -1.20 0.69
N GLU A 39 -6.97 -1.97 1.01
CA GLU A 39 -8.35 -1.50 1.16
C GLU A 39 -8.47 -0.52 2.33
N SER A 40 -7.87 -0.86 3.47
CA SER A 40 -7.79 0.06 4.62
C SER A 40 -7.05 1.36 4.26
N GLY A 41 -5.94 1.27 3.54
CA GLY A 41 -5.19 2.42 3.04
C GLY A 41 -6.05 3.30 2.14
N SER A 42 -6.77 2.68 1.21
CA SER A 42 -7.69 3.34 0.28
C SER A 42 -8.86 4.02 1.00
N ALA A 43 -9.48 3.35 1.97
CA ALA A 43 -10.59 3.90 2.75
C ALA A 43 -10.14 5.12 3.55
N ASN A 44 -8.97 5.07 4.19
CA ASN A 44 -8.42 6.21 4.92
C ASN A 44 -8.05 7.38 3.99
N TYR A 45 -7.59 7.09 2.77
CA TYR A 45 -7.39 8.16 1.78
C TYR A 45 -8.71 8.85 1.43
N GLN A 46 -9.77 8.07 1.23
CA GLN A 46 -11.09 8.61 0.93
C GLN A 46 -11.62 9.49 2.07
N ILE A 47 -11.42 9.07 3.34
CA ILE A 47 -11.73 9.90 4.51
C ILE A 47 -10.98 11.23 4.46
N ALA A 48 -9.69 11.23 4.11
CA ALA A 48 -8.91 12.46 3.98
C ALA A 48 -9.45 13.38 2.88
N VAL A 49 -9.83 12.82 1.73
CA VAL A 49 -10.44 13.57 0.61
C VAL A 49 -11.78 14.16 1.00
N ASP A 50 -12.65 13.37 1.65
CA ASP A 50 -13.99 13.81 2.04
C ASP A 50 -13.93 14.90 3.11
N GLU A 51 -13.07 14.74 4.11
CA GLU A 51 -12.83 15.77 5.12
C GLU A 51 -12.26 17.05 4.48
N SER A 52 -11.30 16.93 3.55
CA SER A 52 -10.72 18.06 2.84
C SER A 52 -11.74 18.83 1.99
N ARG A 53 -12.79 18.17 1.50
CA ARG A 53 -13.89 18.79 0.74
C ARG A 53 -15.00 19.32 1.64
N GLY A 54 -15.13 18.78 2.84
CA GLY A 54 -16.09 19.18 3.86
C GLY A 54 -15.56 20.30 4.75
N GLN A 55 -15.30 19.98 6.02
CA GLN A 55 -14.88 20.97 7.02
C GLN A 55 -13.41 21.36 6.91
N GLY A 56 -12.58 20.56 6.22
CA GLY A 56 -11.17 20.85 6.01
C GLY A 56 -10.34 20.81 7.28
N ARG A 57 -10.75 20.04 8.32
CA ARG A 57 -9.99 20.00 9.58
C ARG A 57 -8.66 19.30 9.35
N ARG A 58 -7.58 20.09 9.37
CA ARG A 58 -6.22 19.62 9.08
C ARG A 58 -5.82 18.40 9.93
N SER A 59 -6.17 18.37 11.22
CA SER A 59 -5.86 17.23 12.10
C SER A 59 -6.50 15.92 11.64
N VAL A 60 -7.75 15.97 11.16
CA VAL A 60 -8.48 14.80 10.65
C VAL A 60 -7.91 14.35 9.31
N VAL A 61 -7.69 15.29 8.39
CA VAL A 61 -7.04 15.02 7.08
C VAL A 61 -5.68 14.37 7.29
N CYS A 62 -4.84 14.94 8.15
CA CYS A 62 -3.49 14.44 8.40
C CYS A 62 -3.48 13.06 9.06
N ASN A 63 -4.33 12.83 10.05
CA ASN A 63 -4.47 11.51 10.66
C ASN A 63 -4.89 10.44 9.64
N ALA A 64 -5.87 10.78 8.79
CA ALA A 64 -6.34 9.89 7.73
C ALA A 64 -5.25 9.63 6.66
N LEU A 65 -4.50 10.65 6.25
CA LEU A 65 -3.36 10.49 5.32
C LEU A 65 -2.23 9.63 5.92
N VAL A 66 -1.93 9.77 7.22
CA VAL A 66 -0.95 8.89 7.90
C VAL A 66 -1.41 7.44 7.86
N LYS A 67 -2.65 7.16 8.28
CA LYS A 67 -3.20 5.80 8.24
C LYS A 67 -3.25 5.22 6.84
N SER A 68 -3.59 6.05 5.86
CA SER A 68 -3.59 5.68 4.45
C SER A 68 -2.19 5.28 3.98
N ASN A 69 -1.19 6.11 4.27
CA ASN A 69 0.21 5.85 3.94
C ASN A 69 0.71 4.55 4.57
N THR A 70 0.42 4.33 5.86
CA THR A 70 0.75 3.08 6.57
C THR A 70 0.07 1.87 5.93
N GLY A 71 -1.20 1.99 5.53
CA GLY A 71 -1.92 0.92 4.84
C GLY A 71 -1.21 0.49 3.55
N PHE A 72 -0.84 1.45 2.69
CA PHE A 72 -0.14 1.14 1.46
C PHE A 72 1.30 0.66 1.66
N ASP A 73 2.00 1.13 2.68
CA ASP A 73 3.34 0.62 3.04
C ASP A 73 3.28 -0.86 3.45
N VAL A 74 2.36 -1.21 4.36
CA VAL A 74 2.18 -2.61 4.79
C VAL A 74 1.72 -3.49 3.62
N ALA A 75 0.80 -2.99 2.78
CA ALA A 75 0.38 -3.71 1.58
C ALA A 75 1.55 -3.98 0.63
N THR A 76 2.40 -2.98 0.37
CA THR A 76 3.59 -3.12 -0.49
C THR A 76 4.55 -4.18 0.03
N ASN A 77 4.86 -4.15 1.33
CA ASN A 77 5.72 -5.14 1.95
C ASN A 77 5.12 -6.56 1.91
N SER A 78 3.80 -6.67 2.03
CA SER A 78 3.10 -7.96 2.02
C SER A 78 3.00 -8.53 0.61
N PHE A 79 2.78 -7.70 -0.41
CA PHE A 79 2.90 -8.14 -1.80
C PHE A 79 4.32 -8.58 -2.15
N SER A 80 5.36 -7.96 -1.58
CA SER A 80 6.75 -8.46 -1.74
C SER A 80 6.90 -9.90 -1.23
N LYS A 81 6.37 -10.18 -0.03
CA LYS A 81 6.37 -11.55 0.52
C LYS A 81 5.50 -12.52 -0.27
N CYS A 82 4.41 -12.04 -0.87
CA CYS A 82 3.61 -12.83 -1.80
C CYS A 82 4.45 -13.26 -3.02
N ILE A 83 5.19 -12.32 -3.62
CA ILE A 83 6.09 -12.58 -4.76
C ILE A 83 7.13 -13.63 -4.38
N GLU A 84 7.76 -13.47 -3.21
CA GLU A 84 8.74 -14.44 -2.69
C GLU A 84 8.13 -15.84 -2.54
N SER A 85 6.95 -15.94 -1.91
CA SER A 85 6.29 -17.22 -1.65
C SER A 85 5.88 -17.93 -2.94
N PHE A 86 5.28 -17.21 -3.90
CA PHE A 86 4.93 -17.81 -5.19
C PHE A 86 6.16 -18.11 -6.06
N THR A 87 7.28 -17.41 -5.87
CA THR A 87 8.55 -17.77 -6.50
C THR A 87 9.09 -19.10 -5.96
N SER A 88 9.03 -19.31 -4.64
CA SER A 88 9.37 -20.58 -4.01
C SER A 88 8.45 -21.71 -4.46
N ALA A 89 7.13 -21.46 -4.50
CA ALA A 89 6.15 -22.42 -5.01
C ALA A 89 6.43 -22.76 -6.48
N ALA A 90 6.67 -21.79 -7.35
CA ALA A 90 7.01 -22.05 -8.76
C ALA A 90 8.30 -22.86 -8.94
N SER A 91 9.22 -22.80 -7.97
CA SER A 91 10.48 -23.55 -7.99
C SER A 91 10.33 -24.99 -7.49
N SER A 92 9.37 -25.25 -6.60
CA SER A 92 9.14 -26.57 -5.98
C SER A 92 7.96 -27.35 -6.60
N CYS A 93 7.00 -26.66 -7.23
CA CYS A 93 5.89 -27.24 -7.96
C CYS A 93 6.32 -27.69 -9.37
N SER A 94 5.48 -28.50 -10.03
CA SER A 94 5.67 -28.93 -11.42
C SER A 94 4.37 -28.89 -12.21
N GLY A 95 4.47 -28.91 -13.56
CA GLY A 95 3.32 -28.86 -14.46
C GLY A 95 2.44 -27.63 -14.21
N GLN A 96 1.12 -27.84 -14.31
CA GLN A 96 0.13 -26.76 -14.17
C GLN A 96 0.24 -25.98 -12.86
N SER A 97 0.63 -26.64 -11.77
CA SER A 97 0.80 -25.98 -10.48
C SER A 97 1.91 -24.94 -10.47
N ARG A 98 3.02 -25.22 -11.17
CA ARG A 98 4.11 -24.26 -11.34
C ARG A 98 3.64 -23.07 -12.18
N ASP A 99 2.87 -23.33 -13.23
CA ASP A 99 2.36 -22.27 -14.11
C ASP A 99 1.40 -21.34 -13.34
N ILE A 100 0.47 -21.90 -12.55
CA ILE A 100 -0.42 -21.12 -11.67
C ILE A 100 0.37 -20.32 -10.64
N ALA A 101 1.43 -20.89 -10.05
CA ALA A 101 2.28 -20.15 -9.12
C ALA A 101 2.98 -18.96 -9.79
N LEU A 102 3.45 -19.12 -11.04
CA LEU A 102 4.03 -18.02 -11.81
C LEU A 102 2.99 -16.94 -12.15
N GLU A 103 1.79 -17.32 -12.56
CA GLU A 103 0.69 -16.37 -12.80
C GLU A 103 0.36 -15.57 -11.54
N ASN A 104 0.23 -16.23 -10.39
CA ASN A 104 -0.08 -15.57 -9.12
C ASN A 104 1.08 -14.69 -8.62
N LYS A 105 2.33 -15.08 -8.88
CA LYS A 105 3.50 -14.23 -8.65
C LYS A 105 3.38 -12.94 -9.47
N ASP A 106 3.05 -13.02 -10.75
CA ASP A 106 2.93 -11.85 -11.63
C ASP A 106 1.77 -10.93 -11.20
N VAL A 107 0.66 -11.51 -10.72
CA VAL A 107 -0.41 -10.74 -10.05
C VAL A 107 0.11 -10.00 -8.83
N CYS A 108 0.90 -10.65 -7.97
CA CYS A 108 1.49 -9.99 -6.81
C CYS A 108 2.49 -8.89 -7.18
N VAL A 109 3.26 -9.04 -8.26
CA VAL A 109 4.10 -7.96 -8.83
C VAL A 109 3.25 -6.76 -9.24
N GLY A 110 2.18 -6.99 -10.01
CA GLY A 110 1.31 -5.90 -10.45
C GLY A 110 0.70 -5.13 -9.28
N ASN A 111 0.19 -5.84 -8.27
CA ASN A 111 -0.38 -5.21 -7.08
C ASN A 111 0.67 -4.53 -6.19
N HIS A 112 1.88 -5.10 -6.08
CA HIS A 112 2.99 -4.45 -5.41
C HIS A 112 3.26 -3.07 -6.02
N ASP A 113 3.37 -2.98 -7.35
CA ASP A 113 3.68 -1.73 -8.03
C ASP A 113 2.55 -0.70 -7.92
N ILE A 114 1.30 -1.17 -7.91
CA ILE A 114 0.12 -0.34 -7.64
C ILE A 114 0.15 0.20 -6.20
N ALA A 115 0.39 -0.66 -5.20
CA ALA A 115 0.46 -0.29 -3.80
C ALA A 115 1.60 0.70 -3.53
N LYS A 116 2.78 0.44 -4.09
CA LYS A 116 3.95 1.32 -4.00
C LYS A 116 3.67 2.69 -4.62
N GLY A 117 3.05 2.73 -5.80
CA GLY A 117 2.68 4.00 -6.44
C GLY A 117 1.68 4.81 -5.60
N ASN A 118 0.71 4.15 -4.99
CA ASN A 118 -0.22 4.82 -4.07
C ASN A 118 0.50 5.33 -2.81
N TYR A 119 1.38 4.52 -2.22
CA TYR A 119 2.21 4.92 -1.08
C TYR A 119 3.02 6.19 -1.39
N GLU A 120 3.75 6.22 -2.51
CA GLU A 120 4.59 7.38 -2.89
C GLU A 120 3.74 8.64 -3.09
N GLN A 121 2.59 8.50 -3.77
CA GLN A 121 1.67 9.61 -3.99
C GLN A 121 1.11 10.16 -2.67
N ILE A 122 0.71 9.28 -1.76
CA ILE A 122 0.13 9.67 -0.48
C ILE A 122 1.18 10.23 0.45
N LEU A 123 2.40 9.69 0.45
CA LEU A 123 3.52 10.26 1.20
C LEU A 123 3.82 11.69 0.76
N SER A 124 3.83 11.94 -0.56
CA SER A 124 4.00 13.28 -1.10
C SER A 124 2.88 14.23 -0.64
N THR A 125 1.63 13.77 -0.74
CA THR A 125 0.45 14.53 -0.29
C THR A 125 0.51 14.83 1.20
N LEU A 126 0.81 13.82 2.02
CA LEU A 126 0.97 13.91 3.47
C LEU A 126 2.04 14.95 3.83
N LYS A 127 3.22 14.90 3.20
CA LYS A 127 4.29 15.90 3.39
C LYS A 127 3.81 17.31 3.07
N ALA A 128 3.17 17.48 1.92
CA ALA A 128 2.69 18.78 1.47
C ALA A 128 1.58 19.37 2.35
N THR A 129 0.65 18.54 2.85
CA THR A 129 -0.51 19.00 3.64
C THR A 129 -0.19 19.13 5.12
N CYS A 130 0.60 18.22 5.68
CA CYS A 130 0.73 18.06 7.13
C CYS A 130 2.07 18.55 7.68
N PHE A 131 3.09 18.65 6.83
CA PHE A 131 4.45 18.97 7.26
C PHE A 131 5.09 20.16 6.54
N LYS A 132 4.41 20.80 5.58
CA LYS A 132 4.83 22.14 5.14
C LYS A 132 4.68 23.10 6.32
N SER A 133 5.82 23.58 6.81
CA SER A 133 5.95 24.76 7.66
C SER A 133 5.45 25.98 6.89
N GLU A 134 4.74 26.88 7.57
CA GLU A 134 4.50 28.24 7.09
C GLU A 134 5.82 29.03 7.10
N GLU A 135 6.76 28.71 6.22
CA GLU A 135 7.84 29.64 5.90
C GLU A 135 7.36 30.61 4.83
N SER A 136 6.71 31.67 5.30
CA SER A 136 6.86 33.07 4.84
C SER A 136 5.61 33.88 5.23
N GLY A 137 5.30 33.92 6.52
CA GLY A 137 4.65 35.10 7.06
C GLY A 137 5.71 36.19 7.11
N ASP A 138 5.68 37.13 6.16
CA ASP A 138 6.36 38.41 6.31
C ASP A 138 5.88 39.03 7.63
N LEU A 139 6.64 38.80 8.71
CA LEU A 139 6.58 39.61 9.90
C LEU A 139 7.14 40.98 9.51
N ASN A 140 6.28 41.79 8.91
CA ASN A 140 6.47 43.21 8.77
C ASN A 140 6.40 43.80 10.19
N LEU A 141 7.49 43.64 10.94
CA LEU A 141 7.73 44.36 12.18
C LEU A 141 7.83 45.82 11.77
N SER A 142 6.72 46.54 11.95
CA SER A 142 6.66 47.98 11.77
C SER A 142 7.80 48.61 12.55
N GLY A 143 8.72 49.25 11.83
CA GLY A 143 9.79 50.07 12.38
C GLY A 143 9.20 51.26 13.13
N SER A 144 8.84 51.06 14.39
CA SER A 144 8.36 52.10 15.30
C SER A 144 8.76 51.80 16.73
N ILE A 145 10.04 51.46 16.96
CA ILE A 145 10.71 51.69 18.24
C ILE A 145 12.17 52.03 17.94
N GLN A 146 12.40 53.27 17.52
CA GLN A 146 13.74 53.86 17.54
C GLN A 146 13.61 55.32 18.00
N GLU A 147 12.97 55.50 19.16
CA GLU A 147 13.05 56.71 19.98
C GLU A 147 12.56 56.32 21.38
N LEU A 148 13.51 55.96 22.24
CA LEU A 148 13.57 56.18 23.69
C LEU A 148 14.91 55.65 24.24
#